data_AF-A0AAV8Z691-F1
#
_entry.id   AF-A0AAV8Z691-F1
#
_cell.length_a   1.000
_cell.length_b   1.000
_cell.length_c   1.000
_cell.angle_alpha   90.00
_cell.angle_beta   90.00
_cell.angle_gamma   90.00
#
_symmetry.space_group_name_H-M   'P 1'
#
loop_
_entity.id
_entity.type
_entity.pdbx_description
1 polymer ?
#
loop_
_entity_poly.entity_id
_entity_poly.type
_entity_poly.pdbx_seq_one_letter_code
_entity_poly.pdbx_strand_id
1 'polypeptide(L)'
;MNLNSVNEIRNCVGVIKEIINFFRDSLRHRSLVPNIPLFCETRWPAKYKSIRLFFENFVDIKSVLDDLITNRDFRQATRTKAEQLSCWSSTPKFIMCPNIITKYSTQLEPVTNSLQGKSVNLLDVQKHIENLLQIFENNRKDANECFRSIFTRSVEIADEFGIEIEQPHIARRQINRPNIQMASTEEYLKVSFFIPYMDSLKSSLKTRFSEDTRTAFSISCLHPKHLKENNDMSLIVQNIADSMMIM
;
A
#
# COMPACT_ATOMS: atom_id res chain seq x y z
N MET A 1 4.22 -6.43 3.14
CA MET A 1 3.60 -5.95 4.39
C MET A 1 2.19 -6.46 4.51
N ASN A 2 1.63 -6.42 5.73
CA ASN A 2 0.24 -6.74 5.94
C ASN A 2 -0.63 -5.48 5.74
N LEU A 3 -1.26 -5.33 4.57
CA LEU A 3 -2.24 -4.26 4.33
C LEU A 3 -3.51 -4.40 5.18
N ASN A 4 -3.67 -5.52 5.89
CA ASN A 4 -4.84 -5.79 6.73
C ASN A 4 -4.71 -5.27 8.16
N SER A 5 -3.57 -4.69 8.52
CA SER A 5 -3.28 -4.20 9.88
C SER A 5 -4.10 -2.97 10.26
N VAL A 6 -4.45 -2.13 9.29
CA VAL A 6 -5.29 -0.96 9.46
C VAL A 6 -6.64 -1.25 8.81
N ASN A 7 -7.72 -1.15 9.59
CA ASN A 7 -9.06 -1.53 9.15
C ASN A 7 -9.52 -0.76 7.92
N GLU A 8 -9.25 0.53 7.89
CA GLU A 8 -9.60 1.44 6.80
C GLU A 8 -8.90 1.02 5.49
N ILE A 9 -7.64 0.58 5.57
CA ILE A 9 -6.86 0.13 4.40
C ILE A 9 -7.39 -1.21 3.90
N ARG A 10 -7.66 -2.13 4.82
CA ARG A 10 -8.27 -3.41 4.48
C ARG A 10 -9.60 -3.24 3.76
N ASN A 11 -10.45 -2.34 4.26
CA ASN A 11 -11.75 -2.05 3.66
C ASN A 11 -11.60 -1.46 2.26
N CYS A 12 -10.73 -0.45 2.13
CA CYS A 12 -10.39 0.16 0.84
C CYS A 12 -9.86 -0.88 -0.17
N VAL A 13 -8.91 -1.72 0.24
CA VAL A 13 -8.39 -2.81 -0.58
C VAL A 13 -9.48 -3.80 -0.97
N GLY A 14 -10.41 -4.11 -0.06
CA GLY A 14 -11.59 -4.92 -0.34
C GLY A 14 -12.48 -4.32 -1.44
N VAL A 15 -12.76 -3.01 -1.36
CA VAL A 15 -13.54 -2.30 -2.38
C VAL A 15 -12.81 -2.29 -3.73
N ILE A 16 -11.50 -2.01 -3.77
CA ILE A 16 -10.69 -2.10 -5.01
C ILE A 16 -10.82 -3.49 -5.63
N LYS A 17 -10.68 -4.54 -4.81
CA LYS A 17 -10.80 -5.93 -5.26
C LYS A 17 -12.19 -6.23 -5.83
N GLU A 18 -13.25 -5.76 -5.18
CA GLU A 18 -14.62 -5.93 -5.67
C GLU A 18 -14.85 -5.21 -7.00
N ILE A 19 -14.33 -3.99 -7.17
CA ILE A 19 -14.44 -3.26 -8.44
C ILE A 19 -13.70 -3.99 -9.55
N ILE A 20 -12.45 -4.43 -9.31
CA ILE A 20 -11.68 -5.21 -10.29
C ILE A 20 -12.42 -6.48 -10.69
N ASN A 21 -12.98 -7.21 -9.73
CA ASN A 21 -13.75 -8.43 -10.00
C ASN A 21 -15.00 -8.12 -10.83
N PHE A 22 -15.78 -7.09 -10.45
CA PHE A 22 -16.99 -6.69 -11.17
C PHE A 22 -16.74 -6.44 -12.67
N PHE A 23 -15.63 -5.77 -13.01
CA PHE A 23 -15.25 -5.53 -14.40
C PHE A 23 -14.69 -6.78 -15.07
N ARG A 24 -14.09 -7.71 -14.33
CA ARG A 24 -13.51 -8.94 -14.89
C ARG A 24 -14.49 -10.10 -15.04
N ASP A 25 -15.59 -10.11 -14.31
CA ASP A 25 -16.59 -11.17 -14.31
C ASP A 25 -17.37 -11.26 -15.64
N SER A 26 -17.36 -10.20 -16.44
CA SER A 26 -18.07 -10.13 -17.72
C SER A 26 -17.16 -9.58 -18.81
N LEU A 27 -17.11 -10.25 -19.97
CA LEU A 27 -16.39 -9.75 -21.15
C LEU A 27 -16.89 -8.36 -21.57
N ARG A 28 -18.20 -8.12 -21.43
CA ARG A 28 -18.84 -6.83 -21.74
C ARG A 28 -18.43 -5.73 -20.75
N HIS A 29 -18.21 -6.06 -19.48
CA HIS A 29 -17.71 -5.07 -18.51
C HIS A 29 -16.21 -4.84 -18.71
N ARG A 30 -15.47 -5.90 -19.01
CA ARG A 30 -14.01 -5.85 -19.19
C ARG A 30 -13.59 -4.97 -20.35
N SER A 31 -14.40 -4.87 -21.41
CA SER A 31 -14.14 -3.99 -22.54
C SER A 31 -14.35 -2.50 -22.24
N LEU A 32 -14.96 -2.16 -21.09
CA LEU A 32 -15.25 -0.77 -20.73
C LEU A 32 -14.10 -0.08 -19.99
N VAL A 33 -13.19 -0.86 -19.40
CA VAL A 33 -12.07 -0.34 -18.60
C VAL A 33 -10.74 -0.91 -19.09
N PRO A 34 -9.62 -0.20 -18.86
CA PRO A 34 -8.29 -0.75 -19.09
C PRO A 34 -8.09 -2.09 -18.39
N ASN A 35 -7.25 -2.95 -18.96
CA ASN A 35 -7.05 -4.31 -18.44
C ASN A 35 -6.24 -4.29 -17.14
N ILE A 36 -6.93 -4.21 -16.02
CA ILE A 36 -6.33 -4.23 -14.68
C ILE A 36 -6.09 -5.68 -14.25
N PRO A 37 -4.86 -6.05 -13.82
CA PRO A 37 -4.57 -7.39 -13.32
C PRO A 37 -5.42 -7.74 -12.09
N LEU A 38 -5.85 -9.00 -11.99
CA LEU A 38 -6.58 -9.50 -10.82
C LEU A 38 -5.75 -9.29 -9.56
N PHE A 39 -6.45 -8.98 -8.47
CA PHE A 39 -5.83 -8.80 -7.18
C PHE A 39 -5.20 -10.10 -6.69
N CYS A 40 -3.86 -10.13 -6.61
CA CYS A 40 -3.16 -11.30 -6.09
C CYS A 40 -3.09 -11.26 -4.56
N GLU A 41 -3.68 -12.24 -3.87
CA GLU A 41 -3.69 -12.26 -2.41
C GLU A 41 -2.31 -12.47 -1.79
N THR A 42 -1.49 -13.30 -2.44
CA THR A 42 -0.25 -13.84 -1.85
C THR A 42 1.03 -13.15 -2.35
N ARG A 43 1.03 -12.55 -3.55
CA ARG A 43 2.22 -11.90 -4.11
C ARG A 43 2.12 -10.38 -4.00
N TRP A 44 2.88 -9.79 -3.07
CA TRP A 44 2.80 -8.36 -2.80
C TRP A 44 3.13 -7.46 -3.99
N PRO A 45 4.16 -7.71 -4.82
CA PRO A 45 4.44 -6.83 -5.96
C PRO A 45 3.29 -6.83 -6.96
N ALA A 46 2.70 -8.00 -7.23
CA ALA A 46 1.52 -8.11 -8.07
C ALA A 46 0.32 -7.37 -7.47
N LYS A 47 0.12 -7.49 -6.14
CA LYS A 47 -0.93 -6.78 -5.39
C LYS A 47 -0.81 -5.27 -5.54
N TYR A 48 0.37 -4.71 -5.30
CA TYR A 48 0.62 -3.28 -5.41
C TYR A 48 0.53 -2.78 -6.86
N LYS A 49 0.99 -3.59 -7.83
CA LYS A 49 0.83 -3.28 -9.25
C LYS A 49 -0.64 -3.17 -9.65
N SER A 50 -1.51 -4.06 -9.18
CA SER A 50 -2.96 -3.96 -9.41
C SER A 50 -3.56 -2.69 -8.81
N ILE A 51 -3.18 -2.33 -7.57
CA ILE A 51 -3.68 -1.10 -6.91
C ILE A 51 -3.21 0.15 -7.64
N ARG A 52 -1.94 0.18 -8.06
CA ARG A 52 -1.36 1.30 -8.83
C ARG A 52 -2.10 1.49 -10.17
N LEU A 53 -2.23 0.43 -10.95
CA LEU A 53 -2.95 0.48 -12.23
C LEU A 53 -4.43 0.84 -12.05
N PHE A 54 -5.07 0.33 -10.98
CA PHE A 54 -6.43 0.74 -10.65
C PHE A 54 -6.52 2.23 -10.36
N PHE A 55 -5.60 2.77 -9.54
CA PHE A 55 -5.61 4.17 -9.14
C PHE A 55 -5.30 5.12 -10.32
N GLU A 56 -4.37 4.73 -11.20
CA GLU A 56 -4.05 5.48 -12.43
C GLU A 56 -5.26 5.63 -13.35
N ASN A 57 -6.15 4.64 -13.40
CA ASN A 57 -7.36 4.67 -14.23
C ASN A 57 -8.62 4.92 -13.41
N PHE A 58 -8.51 5.43 -12.18
CA PHE A 58 -9.64 5.53 -11.25
C PHE A 58 -10.75 6.44 -11.79
N VAL A 59 -10.36 7.53 -12.46
CA VAL A 59 -11.27 8.48 -13.13
C VAL A 59 -12.12 7.79 -14.18
N ASP A 60 -11.49 7.10 -15.11
CA ASP A 60 -12.19 6.35 -16.15
C ASP A 60 -13.09 5.26 -15.56
N ILE A 61 -12.58 4.49 -14.58
CA ILE A 61 -13.34 3.44 -13.90
C ILE A 61 -14.60 4.01 -13.25
N LYS A 62 -14.47 5.15 -12.56
CA LYS A 62 -15.57 5.78 -11.84
C LYS A 62 -16.61 6.35 -12.82
N SER A 63 -16.18 7.00 -13.91
CA SER A 63 -17.08 7.44 -14.98
C SER A 63 -17.86 6.26 -15.57
N VAL A 64 -17.19 5.15 -15.85
CA VAL A 64 -17.84 3.93 -16.37
C VAL A 64 -18.83 3.36 -15.37
N LEU A 65 -18.52 3.35 -14.07
CA LEU A 65 -19.48 2.92 -13.04
C LEU A 65 -20.73 3.81 -13.06
N ASP A 66 -20.58 5.13 -13.20
CA ASP A 66 -21.69 6.07 -13.21
C ASP A 66 -22.54 5.95 -14.51
N ASP A 67 -21.90 5.69 -15.65
CA ASP A 67 -22.59 5.38 -16.91
C ASP A 67 -23.39 4.07 -16.81
N LEU A 68 -22.83 3.04 -16.15
CA LEU A 68 -23.52 1.77 -15.96
C LEU A 68 -24.78 1.93 -15.11
N ILE A 69 -24.83 2.85 -14.15
CA ILE A 69 -26.01 3.10 -13.30
C ILE A 69 -27.18 3.58 -14.15
N THR A 70 -26.93 4.47 -15.11
CA THR A 70 -27.98 5.11 -15.92
C THR A 70 -28.35 4.28 -17.16
N ASN A 71 -27.46 3.40 -17.63
CA ASN A 71 -27.65 2.65 -18.86
C ASN A 71 -28.64 1.48 -18.71
N ARG A 72 -29.82 1.64 -19.33
CA ARG A 72 -30.93 0.65 -19.28
C ARG A 72 -30.66 -0.66 -20.03
N ASP A 73 -29.62 -0.73 -20.87
CA ASP A 73 -29.22 -1.96 -21.57
C ASP A 73 -28.59 -2.99 -20.62
N PHE A 74 -28.24 -2.58 -19.41
CA PHE A 74 -27.74 -3.45 -18.36
C PHE A 74 -28.84 -3.91 -17.40
N ARG A 75 -28.71 -5.16 -16.94
CA ARG A 75 -29.63 -5.76 -15.97
C ARG A 75 -29.69 -4.93 -14.70
N GLN A 76 -30.86 -4.90 -14.05
CA GLN A 76 -31.04 -4.16 -12.80
C GLN A 76 -29.99 -4.54 -11.73
N ALA A 77 -29.65 -5.82 -11.61
CA ALA A 77 -28.62 -6.29 -10.68
C ALA A 77 -27.23 -5.67 -10.96
N THR A 78 -26.86 -5.51 -12.24
CA THR A 78 -25.60 -4.87 -12.64
C THR A 78 -25.60 -3.39 -12.27
N ARG A 79 -26.71 -2.69 -12.53
CA ARG A 79 -26.85 -1.26 -12.21
C ARG A 79 -26.77 -1.01 -10.71
N THR A 80 -27.48 -1.80 -9.92
CA THR A 80 -27.44 -1.71 -8.45
C THR A 80 -26.06 -2.05 -7.91
N LYS A 81 -25.34 -3.03 -8.48
CA LYS A 81 -23.96 -3.32 -8.05
C LYS A 81 -23.01 -2.18 -8.44
N ALA A 82 -23.15 -1.60 -9.62
CA ALA A 82 -22.35 -0.44 -10.05
C ALA A 82 -22.59 0.77 -9.12
N GLU A 83 -23.84 1.03 -8.74
CA GLU A 83 -24.21 2.09 -7.79
C GLU A 83 -23.57 1.88 -6.40
N GLN A 84 -23.63 0.65 -5.87
CA GLN A 84 -22.97 0.32 -4.60
C GLN A 84 -21.45 0.55 -4.66
N LEU A 85 -20.80 0.05 -5.72
CA LEU A 85 -19.35 0.19 -5.90
C LEU A 85 -18.95 1.66 -6.08
N SER A 86 -19.74 2.42 -6.84
CA SER A 86 -19.58 3.86 -7.04
C SER A 86 -19.63 4.58 -5.69
N CYS A 87 -20.66 4.34 -4.87
CA CYS A 87 -20.80 4.92 -3.54
C CYS A 87 -19.64 4.57 -2.59
N TRP A 88 -19.19 3.31 -2.56
CA TRP A 88 -18.06 2.91 -1.71
C TRP A 88 -16.74 3.58 -2.13
N SER A 89 -16.55 3.77 -3.44
CA SER A 89 -15.37 4.43 -3.99
C SER A 89 -15.35 5.96 -3.82
N SER A 90 -16.50 6.57 -3.53
CA SER A 90 -16.63 8.02 -3.34
C SER A 90 -16.34 8.50 -1.92
N THR A 91 -15.95 7.61 -1.00
CA THR A 91 -15.63 8.04 0.37
C THR A 91 -14.25 8.71 0.43
N PRO A 92 -14.06 9.79 1.22
CA PRO A 92 -12.75 10.47 1.31
C PRO A 92 -11.60 9.53 1.70
N LYS A 93 -11.89 8.58 2.61
CA LYS A 93 -10.93 7.55 3.03
C LYS A 93 -10.55 6.61 1.88
N PHE A 94 -11.50 6.27 1.02
CA PHE A 94 -11.22 5.46 -0.16
C PHE A 94 -10.33 6.25 -1.14
N ILE A 95 -10.63 7.50 -1.46
CA ILE A 95 -9.86 8.26 -2.46
C ILE A 95 -8.38 8.42 -2.04
N MET A 96 -8.11 8.71 -0.76
CA MET A 96 -6.74 8.84 -0.27
C MET A 96 -5.98 7.52 -0.15
N CYS A 97 -6.69 6.42 0.07
CA CYS A 97 -6.08 5.14 0.42
C CYS A 97 -5.18 4.56 -0.70
N PRO A 98 -5.63 4.41 -1.95
CA PRO A 98 -4.80 3.99 -3.07
C PRO A 98 -3.64 4.94 -3.33
N ASN A 99 -3.81 6.24 -3.09
CA ASN A 99 -2.75 7.24 -3.23
C ASN A 99 -1.58 6.94 -2.26
N ILE A 100 -1.91 6.75 -0.99
CA ILE A 100 -0.95 6.37 0.06
C ILE A 100 -0.30 5.02 -0.25
N ILE A 101 -1.09 3.99 -0.58
CA ILE A 101 -0.55 2.66 -0.91
C ILE A 101 0.39 2.73 -2.11
N THR A 102 0.04 3.48 -3.15
CA THR A 102 0.85 3.62 -4.37
C THR A 102 2.18 4.31 -4.09
N LYS A 103 2.18 5.38 -3.29
CA LYS A 103 3.41 6.10 -2.89
C LYS A 103 4.41 5.17 -2.19
N TYR A 104 3.97 4.48 -1.14
CA TYR A 104 4.89 3.64 -0.34
C TYR A 104 5.20 2.30 -0.99
N SER A 105 4.28 1.72 -1.76
CA SER A 105 4.58 0.50 -2.51
C SER A 105 5.64 0.71 -3.59
N THR A 106 5.66 1.87 -4.24
CA THR A 106 6.72 2.24 -5.19
C THR A 106 8.08 2.32 -4.51
N GLN A 107 8.15 2.82 -3.27
CA GLN A 107 9.39 2.82 -2.48
C GLN A 107 9.84 1.41 -2.07
N LEU A 108 8.90 0.48 -1.88
CA LEU A 108 9.19 -0.92 -1.52
C LEU A 108 9.54 -1.80 -2.73
N GLU A 109 9.15 -1.40 -3.93
CA GLU A 109 9.30 -2.17 -5.17
C GLU A 109 10.75 -2.63 -5.41
N PRO A 110 11.79 -1.77 -5.27
CA PRO A 110 13.18 -2.19 -5.44
C PRO A 110 13.58 -3.35 -4.52
N VAL A 111 13.23 -3.28 -3.23
CA VAL A 111 13.54 -4.34 -2.26
C VAL A 111 12.80 -5.63 -2.60
N THR A 112 11.52 -5.54 -2.97
CA THR A 112 10.77 -6.74 -3.36
C THR A 112 11.32 -7.39 -4.63
N ASN A 113 11.80 -6.59 -5.58
CA ASN A 113 12.40 -7.10 -6.81
C ASN A 113 13.77 -7.74 -6.55
N SER A 114 14.61 -7.11 -5.70
CA SER A 114 15.88 -7.70 -5.27
C SER A 114 15.68 -9.05 -4.57
N LEU A 115 14.68 -9.15 -3.68
CA LEU A 115 14.34 -10.40 -2.98
C LEU A 115 13.78 -11.51 -3.89
N GLN A 116 13.19 -11.13 -5.03
CA GLN A 116 12.63 -12.08 -6.01
C GLN A 116 13.60 -12.41 -7.15
N GLY A 117 14.80 -11.81 -7.15
CA GLY A 117 15.83 -12.06 -8.14
C GLY A 117 16.37 -13.49 -8.10
N LYS A 118 16.92 -13.96 -9.23
CA LYS A 118 17.58 -15.28 -9.31
C LYS A 118 18.89 -15.34 -8.52
N SER A 119 19.57 -14.20 -8.41
CA SER A 119 20.72 -13.99 -7.54
C SER A 119 20.32 -12.91 -6.55
N VAL A 120 20.38 -13.22 -5.26
CA VAL A 120 19.97 -12.31 -4.18
C VAL A 120 21.17 -12.09 -3.28
N ASN A 121 21.65 -10.86 -3.21
CA ASN A 121 22.59 -10.46 -2.17
C ASN A 121 21.78 -9.99 -0.95
N LEU A 122 21.67 -10.87 0.06
CA LEU A 122 20.87 -10.60 1.26
C LEU A 122 21.46 -9.45 2.10
N LEU A 123 22.76 -9.21 2.06
CA LEU A 123 23.40 -8.08 2.75
C LEU A 123 23.05 -6.75 2.11
N ASP A 124 23.04 -6.68 0.78
CA ASP A 124 22.65 -5.46 0.07
C ASP A 124 21.15 -5.17 0.25
N VAL A 125 20.33 -6.22 0.24
CA VAL A 125 18.90 -6.11 0.57
C VAL A 125 18.70 -5.54 1.97
N GLN A 126 19.48 -6.00 2.96
CA GLN A 126 19.41 -5.48 4.32
C GLN A 126 19.75 -3.98 4.39
N LYS A 127 20.84 -3.55 3.74
CA LYS A 127 21.19 -2.12 3.65
C LYS A 127 20.08 -1.31 3.00
N HIS A 128 19.46 -1.82 1.94
CA HIS A 128 18.31 -1.16 1.31
C HIS A 128 17.11 -1.05 2.25
N ILE A 129 16.85 -2.06 3.08
CA ILE A 129 15.76 -2.04 4.05
C ILE A 129 16.03 -1.03 5.17
N GLU A 130 17.26 -0.95 5.67
CA GLU A 130 17.68 0.05 6.65
C GLU A 130 17.47 1.49 6.11
N ASN A 131 17.87 1.73 4.85
CA ASN A 131 17.59 2.99 4.16
C ASN A 131 16.08 3.28 4.04
N LEU A 132 15.27 2.29 3.69
CA LEU A 132 13.81 2.45 3.63
C LEU A 132 13.19 2.76 4.99
N LEU A 133 13.66 2.11 6.06
CA LEU A 133 13.22 2.40 7.42
C LEU A 133 13.55 3.84 7.82
N GLN A 134 14.72 4.34 7.44
CA GLN A 134 15.09 5.73 7.67
C GLN A 134 14.21 6.71 6.88
N ILE A 135 13.91 6.41 5.61
CA ILE A 135 12.98 7.20 4.79
C ILE A 135 11.59 7.23 5.43
N PHE A 136 11.09 6.09 5.90
CA PHE A 136 9.78 6.02 6.56
C PHE A 136 9.77 6.78 7.87
N GLU A 137 10.88 6.81 8.61
CA GLU A 137 11.01 7.59 9.83
C GLU A 137 11.02 9.10 9.56
N ASN A 138 11.72 9.53 8.52
CA ASN A 138 11.73 10.93 8.13
C ASN A 138 10.34 11.36 7.64
N ASN A 139 9.70 10.57 6.78
CA ASN A 139 8.33 10.83 6.32
C ASN A 139 7.31 10.85 7.47
N ARG A 140 7.59 10.13 8.57
CA ARG A 140 6.79 10.12 9.79
C ARG A 140 7.02 11.37 10.64
N LYS A 141 8.26 11.86 10.75
CA LYS A 141 8.59 13.12 11.43
C LYS A 141 8.02 14.32 10.67
N ASP A 142 8.14 14.30 9.35
CA ASP A 142 7.62 15.33 8.44
C ASP A 142 6.21 14.97 7.93
N ALA A 143 5.42 14.29 8.76
CA ALA A 143 4.10 13.77 8.40
C ALA A 143 3.15 14.86 7.90
N ASN A 144 3.29 16.10 8.37
CA ASN A 144 2.46 17.21 7.91
C ASN A 144 2.67 17.51 6.43
N GLU A 145 3.92 17.69 6.00
CA GLU A 145 4.24 17.99 4.61
C GLU A 145 3.98 16.78 3.70
N CYS A 146 4.39 15.60 4.15
CA CYS A 146 4.16 14.36 3.43
C CYS A 146 2.67 14.08 3.24
N PHE A 147 1.84 14.31 4.26
CA PHE A 147 0.40 14.13 4.17
C PHE A 147 -0.26 15.21 3.32
N ARG A 148 0.17 16.47 3.42
CA ARG A 148 -0.40 17.57 2.64
C ARG A 148 -0.35 17.31 1.13
N SER A 149 0.80 16.85 0.62
CA SER A 149 0.94 16.48 -0.80
C SER A 149 -0.05 15.39 -1.24
N ILE A 150 -0.31 14.41 -0.37
CA ILE A 150 -1.23 13.30 -0.63
C ILE A 150 -2.68 13.81 -0.55
N PHE A 151 -2.96 14.66 0.43
CA PHE A 151 -4.28 15.26 0.62
C PHE A 151 -4.67 16.14 -0.56
N THR A 152 -3.80 17.05 -1.00
CA THR A 152 -4.03 17.90 -2.19
C THR A 152 -4.33 17.05 -3.43
N ARG A 153 -3.51 16.05 -3.73
CA ARG A 153 -3.78 15.14 -4.86
C ARG A 153 -5.11 14.39 -4.72
N SER A 154 -5.51 14.07 -3.50
CA SER A 154 -6.78 13.36 -3.26
C SER A 154 -7.97 14.31 -3.42
N VAL A 155 -7.82 15.59 -3.06
CA VAL A 155 -8.81 16.64 -3.32
C VAL A 155 -8.97 16.86 -4.82
N GLU A 156 -7.87 16.99 -5.57
CA GLU A 156 -7.92 17.12 -7.04
C GLU A 156 -8.71 15.99 -7.70
N ILE A 157 -8.45 14.75 -7.30
CA ILE A 157 -9.19 13.57 -7.81
C ILE A 157 -10.66 13.59 -7.37
N ALA A 158 -10.96 14.09 -6.17
CA ALA A 158 -12.34 14.17 -5.68
C ALA A 158 -13.14 15.26 -6.41
N ASP A 159 -12.51 16.39 -6.73
CA ASP A 159 -13.08 17.50 -7.48
C ASP A 159 -13.51 17.07 -8.89
N GLU A 160 -12.76 16.16 -9.53
CA GLU A 160 -13.13 15.59 -10.85
C GLU A 160 -14.49 14.87 -10.84
N PHE A 161 -14.97 14.43 -9.68
CA PHE A 161 -16.28 13.77 -9.52
C PHE A 161 -17.30 14.62 -8.75
N GLY A 162 -16.95 15.88 -8.40
CA GLY A 162 -17.78 16.73 -7.54
C GLY A 162 -17.99 16.15 -6.13
N ILE A 163 -17.00 15.41 -5.61
CA ILE A 163 -17.03 14.84 -4.26
C ILE A 163 -16.30 15.79 -3.31
N GLU A 164 -17.00 16.31 -2.31
CA GLU A 164 -16.36 17.10 -1.26
C GLU A 164 -15.68 16.18 -0.23
N ILE A 165 -14.38 16.41 0.02
CA ILE A 165 -13.64 15.74 1.09
C ILE A 165 -13.99 16.41 2.43
N GLU A 166 -15.06 15.93 3.04
CA GLU A 166 -15.51 16.41 4.36
C GLU A 166 -15.08 15.51 5.51
N GLN A 167 -15.03 16.11 6.71
CA GLN A 167 -14.80 15.37 7.94
C GLN A 167 -15.98 14.44 8.22
N PRO A 168 -15.76 13.14 8.51
CA PRO A 168 -16.86 12.26 8.85
C PRO A 168 -17.56 12.77 10.11
N HIS A 169 -18.89 12.70 10.12
CA HIS A 169 -19.72 13.20 11.21
C HIS A 169 -19.30 12.57 12.55
N ILE A 170 -18.73 13.38 13.44
CA ILE A 170 -18.30 12.95 14.77
C ILE A 170 -19.54 12.88 15.69
N ALA A 171 -19.86 11.69 16.19
CA ALA A 171 -20.88 11.54 17.22
C ALA A 171 -20.38 12.18 18.53
N ARG A 172 -21.24 12.96 19.20
CA ARG A 172 -20.92 13.64 20.49
C ARG A 172 -20.37 12.70 21.57
N ARG A 173 -20.71 11.40 21.49
CA ARG A 173 -20.22 10.36 22.40
C ARG A 173 -19.79 9.14 21.59
N GLN A 174 -18.50 8.81 21.62
CA GLN A 174 -17.96 7.52 21.18
C GLN A 174 -17.28 6.87 22.38
N ILE A 175 -17.74 5.67 22.77
CA ILE A 175 -17.24 4.95 23.95
C ILE A 175 -16.11 3.99 23.56
N ASN A 176 -16.16 3.44 22.34
CA ASN A 176 -15.27 2.35 21.89
C ASN A 176 -14.19 2.80 20.88
N ARG A 177 -14.15 4.08 20.51
CA ARG A 177 -13.13 4.66 19.62
C ARG A 177 -12.71 6.04 20.14
N PRO A 178 -11.42 6.42 19.97
CA PRO A 178 -10.96 7.75 20.35
C PRO A 178 -11.72 8.80 19.54
N ASN A 179 -12.37 9.73 20.26
CA ASN A 179 -13.02 10.88 19.65
C ASN A 179 -11.95 11.94 19.36
N ILE A 180 -11.39 11.90 18.14
CA ILE A 180 -10.34 12.84 17.74
C ILE A 180 -11.01 14.14 17.28
N GLN A 181 -11.17 15.10 18.20
CA GLN A 181 -11.60 16.46 17.87
C GLN A 181 -10.41 17.24 17.29
N MET A 182 -10.25 17.22 15.97
CA MET A 182 -9.22 18.00 15.27
C MET A 182 -9.82 19.22 14.59
N ALA A 183 -9.00 20.25 14.37
CA ALA A 183 -9.39 21.52 13.78
C ALA A 183 -9.67 21.47 12.27
N SER A 184 -9.23 20.41 11.57
CA SER A 184 -9.45 20.24 10.12
C SER A 184 -9.64 18.78 9.70
N THR A 185 -10.34 18.58 8.58
CA THR A 185 -10.51 17.28 7.90
C THR A 185 -9.16 16.63 7.58
N GLU A 186 -8.19 17.42 7.10
CA GLU A 186 -6.83 16.97 6.80
C GLU A 186 -6.17 16.37 8.04
N GLU A 187 -6.25 17.06 9.17
CA GLU A 187 -5.60 16.62 10.40
C GLU A 187 -6.27 15.37 10.99
N TYR A 188 -7.59 15.29 10.93
CA TYR A 188 -8.33 14.09 11.32
C TYR A 188 -7.89 12.87 10.49
N LEU A 189 -7.79 13.01 9.17
CA LEU A 189 -7.42 11.92 8.27
C LEU A 189 -5.95 11.52 8.46
N LYS A 190 -5.06 12.49 8.71
CA LYS A 190 -3.66 12.22 9.04
C LYS A 190 -3.53 11.33 10.28
N VAL A 191 -4.19 11.71 11.38
CA VAL A 191 -4.09 10.98 12.67
C VAL A 191 -4.85 9.65 12.63
N SER A 192 -6.04 9.61 12.04
CA SER A 192 -6.87 8.40 12.04
C SER A 192 -6.43 7.35 11.02
N PHE A 193 -5.74 7.74 9.96
CA PHE A 193 -5.46 6.85 8.83
C PHE A 193 -3.98 6.79 8.45
N PHE A 194 -3.35 7.92 8.13
CA PHE A 194 -1.99 7.96 7.59
C PHE A 194 -0.94 7.51 8.62
N ILE A 195 -1.02 8.03 9.84
CA ILE A 195 -0.12 7.68 10.94
C ILE A 195 -0.21 6.16 11.25
N PRO A 196 -1.38 5.58 11.57
CA PRO A 196 -1.50 4.14 11.80
C PRO A 196 -0.95 3.27 10.66
N TYR A 197 -1.11 3.71 9.41
CA TYR A 197 -0.54 3.00 8.27
C TYR A 197 0.99 2.98 8.30
N MET A 198 1.60 4.16 8.46
CA MET A 198 3.05 4.30 8.49
C MET A 198 3.68 3.48 9.61
N ASP A 199 3.07 3.47 10.79
CA ASP A 199 3.54 2.62 11.90
C ASP A 199 3.46 1.15 11.55
N SER A 200 2.36 0.73 10.92
CA SER A 200 2.21 -0.66 10.55
C SER A 200 3.21 -1.10 9.48
N LEU A 201 3.49 -0.24 8.50
CA LEU A 201 4.52 -0.51 7.50
C LEU A 201 5.90 -0.64 8.16
N LYS A 202 6.28 0.33 9.00
CA LYS A 202 7.55 0.32 9.75
C LYS A 202 7.67 -0.92 10.62
N SER A 203 6.65 -1.22 11.42
CA SER A 203 6.59 -2.40 12.29
C SER A 203 6.71 -3.69 11.48
N SER A 204 5.96 -3.81 10.37
CA SER A 204 6.03 -4.97 9.49
C SER A 204 7.43 -5.20 8.90
N LEU A 205 8.17 -4.15 8.56
CA LEU A 205 9.55 -4.28 8.08
C LEU A 205 10.51 -4.65 9.20
N LYS A 206 10.43 -3.97 10.36
CA LYS A 206 11.29 -4.25 11.51
C LYS A 206 11.15 -5.69 12.02
N THR A 207 9.92 -6.20 12.10
CA THR A 207 9.68 -7.60 12.51
C THR A 207 10.21 -8.61 11.49
N ARG A 208 10.23 -8.25 10.19
CA ARG A 208 10.69 -9.17 9.13
C ARG A 208 12.18 -9.16 8.90
N PHE A 209 12.84 -8.06 9.25
CA PHE A 209 14.26 -7.83 9.05
C PHE A 209 14.92 -7.41 10.37
N SER A 210 14.61 -8.15 11.43
CA SER A 210 15.21 -7.95 12.76
C SER A 210 16.68 -8.33 12.76
N GLU A 211 17.39 -8.02 13.86
CA GLU A 211 18.79 -8.40 14.04
C GLU A 211 19.04 -9.90 13.88
N ASP A 212 18.09 -10.75 14.27
CA ASP A 212 18.17 -12.21 14.03
C ASP A 212 18.31 -12.56 12.54
N THR A 213 17.64 -11.80 11.67
CA THR A 213 17.73 -12.00 10.23
C THR A 213 19.05 -11.55 9.65
N ARG A 214 19.71 -10.56 10.27
CA ARG A 214 21.06 -10.10 9.88
C ARG A 214 22.08 -11.22 10.06
N THR A 215 22.03 -11.93 11.18
CA THR A 215 22.89 -13.09 11.42
C THR A 215 22.62 -14.18 10.39
N ALA A 216 21.35 -14.49 10.14
CA ALA A 216 20.97 -15.48 9.12
C ALA A 216 21.41 -15.10 7.70
N PHE A 217 21.33 -13.81 7.33
CA PHE A 217 21.80 -13.31 6.04
C PHE A 217 23.32 -13.36 5.93
N SER A 218 24.04 -13.10 7.02
CA SER A 218 25.50 -13.20 7.03
C SER A 218 25.96 -14.65 6.82
N ILE A 219 25.23 -15.65 7.34
CA ILE A 219 25.49 -17.08 7.07
C ILE A 219 25.35 -17.42 5.58
N SER A 220 24.47 -16.75 4.83
CA SER A 220 24.33 -17.00 3.39
C SER A 220 25.62 -16.72 2.59
N CYS A 221 26.52 -15.89 3.13
CA CYS A 221 27.82 -15.60 2.55
C CYS A 221 28.79 -16.80 2.63
N LEU A 222 28.52 -17.78 3.51
CA LEU A 222 29.29 -19.03 3.61
C LEU A 222 28.91 -20.05 2.52
N HIS A 223 27.98 -19.73 1.64
CA HIS A 223 27.63 -20.64 0.55
C HIS A 223 28.83 -20.84 -0.39
N PRO A 224 29.20 -22.08 -0.77
CA PRO A 224 30.43 -22.36 -1.54
C PRO A 224 30.59 -21.60 -2.85
N LYS A 225 29.50 -21.14 -3.46
CA LYS A 225 29.54 -20.27 -4.64
C LYS A 225 30.19 -18.91 -4.35
N HIS A 226 29.86 -18.28 -3.22
CA HIS A 226 30.39 -16.98 -2.83
C HIS A 226 31.79 -17.08 -2.23
N LEU A 227 32.14 -18.23 -1.64
CA LEU A 227 33.49 -18.51 -1.14
C LEU A 227 34.51 -18.73 -2.25
N LYS A 228 34.09 -19.13 -3.45
CA LYS A 228 34.97 -19.23 -4.62
C LYS A 228 35.23 -17.88 -5.30
N GLU A 229 34.38 -16.89 -5.05
CA GLU A 229 34.48 -15.54 -5.63
C GLU A 229 35.26 -14.59 -4.71
N ASN A 230 35.24 -14.81 -3.39
CA ASN A 230 36.00 -14.02 -2.41
C ASN A 230 37.23 -14.79 -1.90
N ASN A 231 38.43 -14.27 -2.18
CA ASN A 231 39.69 -14.89 -1.72
C ASN A 231 39.96 -14.75 -0.21
N ASP A 232 39.25 -13.86 0.50
CA ASP A 232 39.46 -13.61 1.94
C ASP A 232 38.32 -14.17 2.81
N MET A 233 38.43 -15.47 3.11
CA MET A 233 37.57 -16.16 4.09
C MET A 233 37.61 -15.55 5.49
N SER A 234 38.75 -14.95 5.87
CA SER A 234 38.98 -14.34 7.18
C SER A 234 38.04 -13.17 7.45
N LEU A 235 37.82 -12.30 6.46
CA LEU A 235 36.97 -11.11 6.58
C LEU A 235 35.48 -11.47 6.70
N ILE A 236 35.05 -12.52 6.00
CA ILE A 236 33.66 -13.02 6.07
C ILE A 236 33.39 -13.61 7.44
N VAL A 237 34.30 -14.43 7.96
CA VAL A 237 34.19 -15.03 9.29
C VAL A 237 34.22 -13.95 10.39
N GLN A 238 35.07 -12.93 10.25
CA GLN A 238 35.13 -11.80 11.18
C GLN A 238 33.81 -11.01 11.21
N ASN A 239 33.24 -10.67 10.04
CA ASN A 239 31.96 -9.96 9.96
C ASN A 239 30.78 -10.76 10.53
N ILE A 240 30.80 -12.09 10.38
CA ILE A 240 29.81 -12.99 11.00
C ILE A 240 30.00 -13.03 12.52
N ALA A 241 31.24 -13.16 12.99
CA ALA A 241 31.57 -13.16 14.42
C ALA A 241 31.17 -11.84 15.10
N ASP A 242 31.45 -10.69 14.46
CA ASP A 242 31.07 -9.37 14.95
C ASP A 242 29.54 -9.18 14.96
N SER A 243 28.83 -9.73 13.96
CA SER A 243 27.36 -9.71 13.93
C SER A 243 26.74 -10.63 15.01
N MET A 244 27.44 -11.69 15.42
CA MET A 244 27.01 -12.61 16.49
C MET A 244 27.39 -12.12 17.90
N MET A 245 28.45 -11.29 18.05
CA MET A 245 28.89 -10.74 19.35
C MET A 245 28.07 -9.52 19.82
N ILE A 246 27.22 -8.94 18.96
CA ILE A 246 26.33 -7.81 19.32
C ILE A 246 24.97 -8.32 19.89
N MET A 247 24.72 -9.63 19.84
CA MET A 247 23.54 -10.31 20.39
C MET A 247 23.70 -10.62 21.88
#